data_AF-A0A945W8H9-F1
#
_entry.id   AF-A0A945W8H9-F1
#
_cell.length_a   1.000
_cell.length_b   1.000
_cell.length_c   1.000
_cell.angle_alpha   90.00
_cell.angle_beta   90.00
_cell.angle_gamma   90.00
#
_symmetry.space_group_name_H-M   'P 1'
#
loop_
_entity.id
_entity.type
_entity.pdbx_description
1 polymer ?
#
loop_
_entity_poly.entity_id
_entity_poly.type
_entity_poly.pdbx_seq_one_letter_code
_entity_poly.pdbx_strand_id
1 'polypeptide(L)'
;MNLNKIVVLGSNSFTGGHFVDHVLKNSHCKVIGISRSPEYHQLFLPYIYNKDRSDNFSFYQMNINEDFQEICSLFDEVQPDVIVNFAAQGEVRNSWKWPEQWYQTNCISVIRLVEHLKNKDYLKRYVAVSTPEDYGATTK
;
A
#
# COMPACT_ATOMS: atom_id res chain seq x y z
N MET A 1 12.09 -17.38 5.07
CA MET A 1 11.81 -17.20 3.64
C MET A 1 12.56 -15.98 3.17
N ASN A 2 13.39 -16.07 2.13
CA ASN A 2 13.99 -14.88 1.53
C ASN A 2 12.92 -14.19 0.67
N LEU A 3 12.55 -12.97 1.04
CA LEU A 3 11.71 -12.07 0.25
C LEU A 3 12.64 -11.22 -0.61
N ASN A 4 12.28 -11.03 -1.88
CA ASN A 4 13.07 -10.24 -2.83
C ASN A 4 12.39 -8.90 -3.12
N LYS A 5 11.07 -8.89 -3.29
CA LYS A 5 10.29 -7.71 -3.70
C LYS A 5 9.00 -7.55 -2.88
N ILE A 6 8.78 -6.35 -2.36
CA ILE A 6 7.60 -5.99 -1.58
C ILE A 6 6.95 -4.75 -2.20
N VAL A 7 5.65 -4.81 -2.42
CA VAL A 7 4.84 -3.63 -2.79
C VAL A 7 4.12 -3.10 -1.56
N VAL A 8 4.10 -1.78 -1.41
CA VAL A 8 3.38 -1.06 -0.36
C VAL A 8 2.39 -0.09 -1.00
N LEU A 9 1.11 -0.43 -1.00
CA LEU A 9 0.04 0.49 -1.38
C LEU A 9 -0.25 1.43 -0.22
N GLY A 10 -0.37 2.73 -0.48
CA GLY A 10 -0.48 3.75 0.56
C GLY A 10 0.86 4.05 1.26
N SER A 11 1.98 3.93 0.55
CA SER A 11 3.34 4.20 1.08
C SER A 11 3.54 5.63 1.61
N ASN A 12 2.76 6.61 1.14
CA ASN A 12 2.79 7.98 1.65
C ASN A 12 1.94 8.16 2.93
N SER A 13 1.19 7.16 3.38
CA SER A 13 0.55 7.24 4.69
C SER A 13 1.58 7.21 5.80
N PHE A 14 1.25 7.72 6.98
CA PHE A 14 2.12 7.66 8.15
C PHE A 14 2.62 6.22 8.41
N THR A 15 1.69 5.27 8.52
CA THR A 15 2.01 3.87 8.76
C THR A 15 2.77 3.24 7.59
N GLY A 16 2.35 3.52 6.35
CA GLY A 16 2.99 3.00 5.14
C GLY A 16 4.44 3.45 5.01
N GLY A 17 4.73 4.74 5.25
CA GLY A 17 6.08 5.29 5.18
C GLY A 17 7.00 4.68 6.23
N HIS A 18 6.51 4.53 7.47
CA HIS A 18 7.27 3.86 8.53
C HIS A 18 7.46 2.36 8.27
N PHE A 19 6.50 1.70 7.63
CA PHE A 19 6.66 0.31 7.20
C PHE A 19 7.74 0.18 6.12
N VAL A 20 7.75 1.07 5.12
CA VAL A 20 8.82 1.14 4.11
C VAL A 20 10.18 1.31 4.77
N ASP A 21 10.33 2.29 5.68
CA ASP A 21 11.57 2.52 6.43
C ASP A 21 11.99 1.28 7.23
N HIS A 22 11.07 0.61 7.91
CA HIS A 22 11.34 -0.62 8.64
C HIS A 22 11.85 -1.74 7.73
N VAL A 23 11.21 -1.97 6.57
CA VAL A 23 11.62 -3.00 5.61
C VAL A 23 13.01 -2.70 5.04
N LEU A 24 13.26 -1.45 4.65
CA LEU A 24 14.56 -1.03 4.12
C LEU A 24 15.66 -1.15 5.18
N LYS A 25 15.37 -0.90 6.46
CA LYS A 25 16.33 -1.04 7.58
C LYS A 25 16.65 -2.50 7.93
N ASN A 26 15.69 -3.40 7.79
CA ASN A 26 15.83 -4.77 8.31
C ASN A 26 15.97 -5.85 7.22
N SER A 27 15.99 -5.46 5.95
CA SER A 27 16.12 -6.40 4.84
C SER A 27 16.88 -5.80 3.66
N HIS A 28 17.22 -6.66 2.69
CA HIS A 28 17.75 -6.26 1.38
C HIS A 28 16.68 -6.36 0.28
N CYS A 29 15.40 -6.32 0.66
CA CYS A 29 14.30 -6.39 -0.30
C CYS A 29 14.22 -5.10 -1.11
N LYS A 30 13.86 -5.22 -2.39
CA LYS A 30 13.36 -4.09 -3.16
C LYS A 30 11.94 -3.75 -2.71
N VAL A 31 11.68 -2.47 -2.46
CA VAL A 31 10.39 -1.96 -2.00
C VAL A 31 9.82 -1.01 -3.04
N ILE A 32 8.61 -1.30 -3.49
CA ILE A 32 7.87 -0.48 -4.45
C ILE A 32 6.72 0.19 -3.70
N GLY A 33 6.80 1.50 -3.53
CA GLY A 33 5.74 2.31 -2.92
C GLY A 33 4.77 2.82 -3.99
N ILE A 34 3.48 2.70 -3.73
CA ILE A 34 2.42 3.25 -4.58
C ILE A 34 1.50 4.10 -3.74
N SER A 35 1.21 5.33 -4.17
CA SER A 35 0.25 6.21 -3.50
C SER A 35 -0.43 7.16 -4.48
N ARG A 36 -1.67 7.55 -4.16
CA ARG A 36 -2.43 8.52 -4.97
C ARG A 36 -1.77 9.91 -4.99
N SER A 37 -1.27 10.36 -3.85
CA SER A 37 -0.60 11.66 -3.75
C SER A 37 0.81 11.57 -4.36
N PRO A 38 1.37 12.69 -4.83
CA PRO A 38 2.81 12.78 -5.10
C PRO A 38 3.61 12.34 -3.88
N GLU A 39 4.82 11.83 -4.12
CA GLU A 39 5.77 11.54 -3.04
C GLU A 39 5.96 12.80 -2.19
N TYR A 40 5.93 12.64 -0.87
CA TYR A 40 6.11 13.79 -0.01
C TYR A 40 7.50 14.38 -0.15
N HIS A 41 7.61 15.67 0.22
CA HIS A 41 8.90 16.31 0.34
C HIS A 41 9.80 15.48 1.27
N GLN A 42 11.07 15.35 0.88
CA GLN A 42 12.08 14.52 1.54
C GLN A 42 12.09 14.65 3.07
N LEU A 43 11.88 15.84 3.61
CA LEU A 43 11.78 16.10 5.07
C LEU A 43 10.69 15.29 5.80
N PHE A 44 9.68 14.77 5.10
CA PHE A 44 8.59 13.99 5.67
C PHE A 44 8.71 12.49 5.39
N LEU A 45 9.78 12.06 4.70
CA LEU A 45 9.98 10.66 4.35
C LEU A 45 10.86 9.98 5.40
N PRO A 46 10.33 9.05 6.22
CA PRO A 46 11.11 8.44 7.29
C PRO A 46 12.30 7.60 6.78
N TYR A 47 12.24 7.13 5.53
CA TYR A 47 13.26 6.28 4.92
C TYR A 47 14.46 7.03 4.30
N ILE A 48 14.38 8.35 4.09
CA ILE A 48 15.47 9.10 3.43
C ILE A 48 16.71 9.31 4.30
N TYR A 49 16.59 9.13 5.61
CA TYR A 49 17.72 9.27 6.55
C TYR A 49 18.72 8.11 6.43
N ASN A 50 18.40 7.07 5.65
CA ASN A 50 19.31 5.97 5.31
C ASN A 50 19.72 6.04 3.83
N LYS A 51 20.73 6.87 3.53
CA LYS A 51 21.23 7.08 2.16
C LYS A 51 21.74 5.81 1.47
N ASP A 52 22.27 4.84 2.22
CA ASP A 52 22.80 3.59 1.64
C ASP A 52 21.71 2.62 1.14
N ARG A 53 20.41 2.95 1.33
CA ARG A 53 19.30 2.02 1.05
C ARG A 53 18.15 2.63 0.25
N SER A 54 18.19 3.93 -0.06
CA SER A 54 17.21 4.57 -0.94
C SER A 54 17.14 3.92 -2.32
N ASP A 55 18.25 3.33 -2.79
CA ASP A 55 18.33 2.68 -4.10
C ASP A 55 17.45 1.43 -4.20
N ASN A 56 17.04 0.85 -3.07
CA ASN A 56 16.11 -0.28 -3.02
C ASN A 56 14.65 0.16 -2.96
N PHE A 57 14.37 1.47 -2.96
CA PHE A 57 13.02 2.01 -2.97
C PHE A 57 12.68 2.63 -4.34
N SER A 58 11.45 2.41 -4.80
CA SER A 58 10.92 3.09 -5.98
C SER A 58 9.49 3.54 -5.70
N PHE A 59 9.18 4.78 -6.06
CA PHE A 59 7.88 5.38 -5.83
C PHE A 59 7.10 5.54 -7.15
N TYR A 60 5.83 5.16 -7.12
CA TYR A 60 4.88 5.35 -8.22
C TYR A 60 3.66 6.13 -7.72
N GLN A 61 3.40 7.29 -8.34
CA GLN A 61 2.16 8.01 -8.09
C GLN A 61 1.04 7.38 -8.92
N MET A 62 0.16 6.63 -8.26
CA MET A 62 -1.00 5.99 -8.89
C MET A 62 -2.19 5.96 -7.92
N ASN A 63 -3.37 6.24 -8.44
CA ASN A 63 -4.64 6.15 -7.77
C ASN A 63 -5.24 4.76 -7.96
N ILE A 64 -5.44 4.00 -6.89
CA ILE A 64 -5.99 2.64 -6.93
C ILE A 64 -7.35 2.52 -7.65
N ASN A 65 -8.13 3.61 -7.68
CA ASN A 65 -9.44 3.61 -8.32
C ASN A 65 -9.35 3.91 -9.82
N GLU A 66 -8.50 4.87 -10.21
CA GLU A 66 -8.37 5.38 -11.59
C GLU A 66 -7.34 4.59 -12.40
N ASP A 67 -6.21 4.27 -11.79
CA ASP A 67 -5.03 3.63 -12.42
C ASP A 67 -4.96 2.12 -12.13
N PHE A 68 -6.11 1.48 -11.92
CA PHE A 68 -6.17 0.09 -11.46
C PHE A 68 -5.49 -0.88 -12.44
N GLN A 69 -5.65 -0.64 -13.75
CA GLN A 69 -5.08 -1.52 -14.78
C GLN A 69 -3.56 -1.39 -14.85
N GLU A 70 -3.06 -0.18 -14.69
CA GLU A 70 -1.64 0.17 -14.64
C GLU A 70 -0.99 -0.45 -13.41
N ILE A 71 -1.64 -0.37 -12.25
CA ILE A 71 -1.19 -1.04 -11.01
C ILE A 71 -1.13 -2.56 -11.21
N CYS A 72 -2.17 -3.15 -11.80
CA CYS A 72 -2.21 -4.59 -12.07
C CYS A 72 -1.12 -5.03 -13.05
N SER A 73 -0.87 -4.23 -14.09
CA SER A 73 0.19 -4.46 -15.07
C SER A 73 1.57 -4.38 -14.42
N LEU A 74 1.78 -3.38 -13.56
CA LEU A 74 3.00 -3.24 -12.76
C LEU A 74 3.22 -4.47 -11.87
N PHE A 75 2.18 -4.98 -11.21
CA PHE A 75 2.29 -6.20 -10.39
C PHE A 75 2.70 -7.42 -11.21
N ASP A 76 2.16 -7.57 -12.40
CA ASP A 76 2.45 -8.71 -13.27
C ASP A 76 3.86 -8.61 -13.89
N GLU A 77 4.36 -7.40 -14.12
CA GLU A 77 5.74 -7.14 -14.54
C GLU A 77 6.73 -7.40 -13.40
N VAL A 78 6.50 -6.80 -12.23
CA VAL A 78 7.47 -6.83 -11.13
C VAL A 78 7.37 -8.09 -10.30
N GLN A 79 6.24 -8.82 -10.34
CA GLN A 79 6.00 -10.08 -9.62
C GLN A 79 6.43 -10.01 -8.15
N PRO A 80 5.75 -9.22 -7.31
CA PRO A 80 6.15 -9.03 -5.92
C PRO A 80 5.87 -10.27 -5.06
N ASP A 81 6.77 -10.58 -4.13
CA ASP A 81 6.56 -11.68 -3.18
C ASP A 81 5.43 -11.34 -2.19
N VAL A 82 5.35 -10.07 -1.77
CA VAL A 82 4.38 -9.58 -0.80
C VAL A 82 3.80 -8.25 -1.25
N ILE A 83 2.50 -8.10 -1.05
CA ILE A 83 1.81 -6.82 -1.21
C ILE A 83 1.19 -6.46 0.14
N VAL A 84 1.50 -5.27 0.67
CA VAL A 84 0.90 -4.73 1.89
C VAL A 84 0.06 -3.51 1.51
N ASN A 85 -1.23 -3.56 1.86
CA ASN A 85 -2.20 -2.54 1.49
C ASN A 85 -2.58 -1.65 2.67
N PHE A 86 -2.01 -0.45 2.71
CA PHE A 86 -2.41 0.67 3.58
C PHE A 86 -3.26 1.71 2.83
N ALA A 87 -3.52 1.53 1.53
CA ALA A 87 -4.30 2.50 0.75
C ALA A 87 -5.77 2.44 1.18
N ALA A 88 -6.22 3.53 1.82
CA ALA A 88 -7.58 3.69 2.27
C ALA A 88 -7.95 5.18 2.34
N GLN A 89 -9.25 5.44 2.33
CA GLN A 89 -9.80 6.67 2.88
C GLN A 89 -9.97 6.46 4.40
N GLY A 90 -9.06 7.04 5.19
CA GLY A 90 -8.98 6.81 6.64
C GLY A 90 -9.72 7.80 7.54
N GLU A 91 -10.25 8.90 7.01
CA GLU A 91 -10.96 9.89 7.85
C GLU A 91 -12.45 9.57 7.93
N VAL A 92 -12.89 9.10 9.11
CA VAL A 92 -14.29 8.72 9.37
C VAL A 92 -15.27 9.83 8.98
N ARG A 93 -14.99 11.10 9.28
CA ARG A 93 -15.92 12.21 8.92
C ARG A 93 -16.17 12.33 7.42
N ASN A 94 -15.18 12.04 6.59
CA ASN A 94 -15.32 12.10 5.14
C ASN A 94 -16.14 10.93 4.59
N SER A 95 -16.25 9.81 5.30
CA SER A 95 -17.12 8.70 4.88
C SER A 95 -18.60 9.10 4.88
N TRP A 96 -19.00 9.99 5.79
CA TRP A 96 -20.36 10.55 5.83
C TRP A 96 -20.62 11.54 4.69
N LYS A 97 -19.59 12.30 4.31
CA LYS A 97 -19.70 13.32 3.26
C LYS A 97 -19.66 12.72 1.86
N TRP A 98 -18.76 11.76 1.63
CA TRP A 98 -18.52 11.14 0.33
C TRP A 98 -18.52 9.59 0.44
N PRO A 99 -19.66 8.98 0.82
CA PRO A 99 -19.73 7.55 1.10
C PRO A 99 -19.37 6.69 -0.10
N GLU A 100 -19.78 7.08 -1.31
CA GLU A 100 -19.46 6.34 -2.54
C GLU A 100 -17.94 6.25 -2.76
N GLN A 101 -17.22 7.37 -2.65
CA GLN A 101 -15.76 7.38 -2.80
C GLN A 101 -15.07 6.56 -1.70
N TRP A 102 -15.63 6.58 -0.49
CA TRP A 102 -15.13 5.81 0.65
C TRP A 102 -15.26 4.31 0.38
N TYR A 103 -16.46 3.82 0.02
CA TYR A 103 -16.70 2.41 -0.31
C TYR A 103 -15.94 1.95 -1.56
N GLN A 104 -15.81 2.84 -2.55
CA GLN A 104 -15.03 2.56 -3.75
C GLN A 104 -13.57 2.21 -3.39
N THR A 105 -12.95 3.01 -2.53
CA THR A 105 -11.54 2.81 -2.14
C THR A 105 -11.38 1.66 -1.15
N ASN A 106 -12.20 1.65 -0.09
CA ASN A 106 -11.97 0.78 1.07
C ASN A 106 -12.57 -0.62 0.91
N CYS A 107 -13.52 -0.80 -0.02
CA CYS A 107 -14.17 -2.09 -0.25
C CYS A 107 -13.99 -2.56 -1.69
N ILE A 108 -14.47 -1.79 -2.67
CA ILE A 108 -14.50 -2.25 -4.07
C ILE A 108 -13.09 -2.45 -4.62
N SER A 109 -12.18 -1.51 -4.40
CA SER A 109 -10.80 -1.65 -4.87
C SER A 109 -10.03 -2.77 -4.18
N VAL A 110 -10.34 -3.08 -2.91
CA VAL A 110 -9.78 -4.25 -2.21
C VAL A 110 -10.27 -5.54 -2.86
N ILE A 111 -11.57 -5.65 -3.16
CA ILE A 111 -12.14 -6.82 -3.84
C ILE A 111 -11.51 -7.00 -5.22
N ARG A 112 -11.39 -5.91 -6.00
CA ARG A 112 -10.77 -5.93 -7.33
C ARG A 112 -9.31 -6.41 -7.27
N LEU A 113 -8.55 -5.93 -6.28
CA LEU A 113 -7.18 -6.39 -6.05
C LEU A 113 -7.14 -7.88 -5.75
N VAL A 114 -7.96 -8.37 -4.82
CA VAL A 114 -8.02 -9.80 -4.49
C VAL A 114 -8.40 -10.63 -5.71
N GLU A 115 -9.36 -10.17 -6.51
CA GLU A 115 -9.79 -10.84 -7.73
C GLU A 115 -8.66 -10.96 -8.77
N HIS A 116 -7.84 -9.91 -8.93
CA HIS A 116 -6.65 -9.96 -9.80
C HIS A 116 -5.56 -10.89 -9.24
N LEU A 117 -5.32 -10.82 -7.93
CA LEU A 117 -4.19 -11.47 -7.27
C LEU A 117 -4.40 -12.97 -6.97
N LYS A 118 -5.65 -13.44 -6.88
CA LYS A 118 -5.97 -14.81 -6.43
C LYS A 118 -5.32 -15.94 -7.24
N ASN A 119 -4.99 -15.67 -8.51
CA ASN A 119 -4.40 -16.64 -9.44
C ASN A 119 -2.93 -16.31 -9.80
N LYS A 120 -2.25 -15.50 -8.98
CA LYS A 120 -0.87 -15.06 -9.25
C LYS A 120 0.14 -15.89 -8.46
N ASP A 121 0.81 -16.81 -9.14
CA ASP A 121 1.77 -17.75 -8.52
C ASP A 121 3.00 -17.07 -7.90
N TYR A 122 3.32 -15.83 -8.31
CA TYR A 122 4.42 -15.07 -7.72
C TYR A 122 4.13 -14.61 -6.28
N LEU A 123 2.85 -14.47 -5.92
CA LEU A 123 2.46 -13.81 -4.69
C LEU A 123 2.45 -14.79 -3.52
N LYS A 124 3.34 -14.58 -2.55
CA LYS A 124 3.40 -15.39 -1.33
C LYS A 124 2.44 -14.89 -0.25
N ARG A 125 2.17 -13.58 -0.22
CA ARG A 125 1.27 -12.97 0.79
C ARG A 125 0.66 -11.65 0.32
N TYR A 126 -0.64 -11.52 0.55
CA TYR A 126 -1.35 -10.25 0.54
C TYR A 126 -1.73 -9.88 1.97
N VAL A 127 -1.39 -8.68 2.42
CA VAL A 127 -1.77 -8.16 3.75
C VAL A 127 -2.64 -6.93 3.55
N ALA A 128 -3.93 -7.06 3.84
CA ALA A 128 -4.85 -5.92 3.90
C ALA A 128 -4.92 -5.38 5.33
N VAL A 129 -4.66 -4.10 5.51
CA VAL A 129 -4.72 -3.45 6.82
C VAL A 129 -6.15 -2.99 7.07
N SER A 130 -6.77 -3.57 8.09
CA SER A 130 -8.13 -3.22 8.57
C SER A 130 -8.04 -2.17 9.69
N THR A 131 -9.15 -1.91 10.38
CA THR A 131 -9.30 -0.88 11.40
C THR A 131 -10.11 -1.42 12.59
N PRO A 132 -9.84 -0.97 13.83
CA PRO A 132 -10.74 -1.23 14.96
C PRO A 132 -12.17 -0.72 14.71
N GLU A 133 -12.37 0.19 13.76
CA GLU A 133 -13.67 0.79 13.47
C GLU A 133 -14.64 -0.22 12.86
N ASP A 134 -14.14 -1.35 12.34
CA ASP A 134 -14.96 -2.47 11.88
C ASP A 134 -15.83 -3.06 13.02
N TYR A 135 -15.42 -2.89 14.28
CA TYR A 135 -16.19 -3.33 15.44
C TYR A 135 -17.29 -2.34 15.87
N GLY A 136 -17.23 -1.09 15.39
CA GLY A 136 -18.20 -0.04 15.74
C GLY A 136 -18.31 0.21 17.25
N ALA A 137 -19.54 0.46 17.71
CA ALA A 137 -19.83 0.67 19.12
C ALA A 137 -19.77 -0.67 19.88
N THR A 138 -18.72 -0.86 20.66
CA THR A 138 -18.56 -2.04 21.52
C THR A 138 -19.07 -1.75 22.93
N THR A 139 -19.67 -2.76 23.58
CA THR A 139 -20.29 -2.65 24.92
C THR A 139 -19.35 -3.09 26.05
N LYS A 140 -18.05 -3.23 25.77
CA LYS A 140 -17.03 -3.63 26.74
C LYS A 140 -16.06 -2.50 27.00
#